data_AF-A0A8J7JN48-F1
#
_entry.id   AF-A0A8J7JN48-F1
#
_cell.length_a   1.000
_cell.length_b   1.000
_cell.length_c   1.000
_cell.angle_alpha   90.00
_cell.angle_beta   90.00
_cell.angle_gamma   90.00
#
_symmetry.space_group_name_H-M   'P 1'
#
loop_
_entity.id
_entity.type
_entity.pdbx_description
1 polymer ?
#
loop_
_entity_poly.entity_id
_entity_poly.type
_entity_poly.pdbx_seq_one_letter_code
_entity_poly.pdbx_strand_id
1 'polypeptide(L)'
;MSGNYTWISAPDVIGDPEATYQNWLMARRWLKQNFESFPIRMIPVWGWDTPKKFLNHYLQHSRVVGIGGLVMLMRQGKSTNPEERVIAYQMLRQLKTLCQQYPQRFHIYGCNWTVALNHLRYLAYSADSSLAWDGARYGLIIHIRNGKLIRTPAWKLGFEGHREARCIVCARNIRRFMAQQ
;
A
#
# COMPACT_ATOMS: atom_id res chain seq x y z
N MET A 1 0.61 -25.40 -3.03
CA MET A 1 0.33 -24.27 -2.11
C MET A 1 -1.13 -23.92 -2.23
N SER A 2 -2.00 -24.36 -1.32
CA SER A 2 -3.39 -23.90 -1.25
C SER A 2 -3.44 -22.58 -0.48
N GLY A 3 -3.02 -21.50 -1.11
CA GLY A 3 -3.27 -20.17 -0.59
C GLY A 3 -4.74 -19.85 -0.81
N ASN A 4 -5.51 -19.65 0.26
CA ASN A 4 -6.84 -19.05 0.16
C ASN A 4 -6.67 -17.57 -0.22
N TYR A 5 -6.42 -17.29 -1.49
CA TYR A 5 -6.30 -15.92 -2.01
C TYR A 5 -7.69 -15.30 -2.07
N THR A 6 -7.95 -14.32 -1.21
CA THR A 6 -9.25 -13.62 -1.14
C THR A 6 -9.50 -12.71 -2.35
N TRP A 7 -8.44 -12.35 -3.08
CA TRP A 7 -8.46 -11.51 -4.29
C TRP A 7 -7.16 -11.66 -5.08
N ILE A 8 -7.19 -11.23 -6.35
CA ILE A 8 -6.03 -11.12 -7.24
C ILE A 8 -5.96 -9.72 -7.85
N SER A 9 -4.78 -9.24 -8.19
CA SER A 9 -4.61 -7.97 -8.91
C SER A 9 -4.69 -8.21 -10.40
N ALA A 10 -5.31 -7.28 -11.13
CA ALA A 10 -5.21 -7.31 -12.59
C ALA A 10 -3.76 -7.05 -13.03
N PRO A 11 -3.29 -7.66 -14.13
CA PRO A 11 -2.00 -7.33 -14.72
C PRO A 11 -1.95 -5.86 -15.12
N ASP A 12 -0.96 -5.12 -14.62
CA ASP A 12 -0.68 -3.75 -15.02
C ASP A 12 0.49 -3.66 -16.00
N VAL A 13 0.49 -2.61 -16.80
CA VAL A 13 1.56 -2.27 -17.74
C VAL A 13 2.13 -0.93 -17.31
N ILE A 14 3.39 -0.94 -16.86
CA ILE A 14 4.07 0.26 -16.40
C ILE A 14 4.17 1.25 -17.57
N GLY A 15 3.65 2.46 -17.37
CA GLY A 15 3.66 3.51 -18.37
C GLY A 15 2.51 3.46 -19.39
N ASP A 16 1.65 2.43 -19.36
CA ASP A 16 0.49 2.31 -20.24
C ASP A 16 -0.81 2.09 -19.44
N PRO A 17 -1.49 3.18 -19.04
CA PRO A 17 -2.72 3.08 -18.27
C PRO A 17 -3.90 2.55 -19.09
N GLU A 18 -3.90 2.70 -20.42
CA GLU A 18 -4.97 2.17 -21.27
C GLU A 18 -4.81 0.65 -21.41
N ALA A 19 -3.60 0.14 -21.66
CA ALA A 19 -3.36 -1.31 -21.66
C ALA A 19 -3.66 -1.94 -20.30
N THR A 20 -3.27 -1.30 -19.19
CA THR A 20 -3.65 -1.73 -17.83
C THR A 20 -5.16 -1.83 -17.67
N TYR A 21 -5.90 -0.84 -18.17
CA TYR A 21 -7.36 -0.83 -18.14
C TYR A 21 -7.98 -1.94 -18.99
N GLN A 22 -7.49 -2.15 -20.22
CA GLN A 22 -7.98 -3.20 -21.10
C GLN A 22 -7.70 -4.60 -20.54
N ASN A 23 -6.51 -4.82 -19.95
CA ASN A 23 -6.17 -6.07 -19.26
C ASN A 23 -7.17 -6.39 -18.14
N TRP A 24 -7.52 -5.40 -17.32
CA TRP A 24 -8.54 -5.60 -16.29
C TRP A 24 -9.91 -5.92 -16.89
N LEU A 25 -10.35 -5.24 -17.95
CA LEU A 25 -11.61 -5.55 -18.62
C LEU A 25 -11.64 -6.97 -19.16
N MET A 26 -10.57 -7.40 -19.84
CA MET A 26 -10.44 -8.75 -20.39
C MET A 26 -10.47 -9.81 -19.29
N ALA A 27 -9.64 -9.66 -18.27
CA ALA A 27 -9.58 -10.60 -17.17
C ALA A 27 -10.91 -10.66 -16.39
N ARG A 28 -11.62 -9.52 -16.25
CA ARG A 28 -12.91 -9.47 -15.56
C ARG A 28 -13.98 -10.23 -16.34
N ARG A 29 -14.01 -10.08 -17.67
CA ARG A 29 -14.93 -10.84 -18.54
C ARG A 29 -14.63 -12.33 -18.48
N TRP A 30 -13.35 -12.69 -18.57
CA TRP A 30 -12.92 -14.08 -18.51
C TRP A 30 -13.27 -14.74 -17.17
N LEU A 31 -13.01 -14.07 -16.03
CA LEU A 31 -13.38 -14.59 -14.71
C LEU A 31 -14.90 -14.78 -14.58
N LYS A 32 -15.70 -13.82 -15.06
CA LYS A 32 -17.16 -13.93 -15.03
C LYS A 32 -17.67 -15.13 -15.85
N GLN A 33 -17.03 -15.43 -16.98
CA GLN A 33 -17.42 -16.54 -17.86
C GLN A 33 -16.99 -17.92 -17.33
N ASN A 34 -15.86 -18.00 -16.62
CA ASN A 34 -15.25 -19.27 -16.25
C ASN A 34 -15.43 -19.64 -14.76
N PHE A 35 -15.79 -18.69 -13.89
CA PHE A 35 -15.89 -18.89 -12.44
C PHE A 35 -17.17 -18.28 -11.86
N GLU A 36 -18.34 -18.76 -12.31
CA GLU A 36 -19.65 -18.29 -11.83
C GLU A 36 -19.84 -18.48 -10.31
N SER A 37 -19.27 -19.55 -9.74
CA SER A 37 -19.47 -19.97 -8.35
C SER A 37 -18.37 -19.55 -7.37
N PHE A 38 -17.20 -19.12 -7.88
CA PHE A 38 -16.09 -18.67 -7.05
C PHE A 38 -15.79 -17.19 -7.34
N PRO A 39 -16.11 -16.27 -6.43
CA PRO A 39 -15.83 -14.86 -6.64
C PRO A 39 -14.35 -14.61 -6.35
N ILE A 40 -13.46 -15.04 -7.23
CA ILE A 40 -12.10 -14.51 -7.24
C ILE A 40 -12.24 -13.02 -7.52
N ARG A 41 -12.08 -12.21 -6.48
CA ARG A 41 -12.24 -10.76 -6.58
C ARG A 41 -11.00 -10.19 -7.25
N MET A 42 -11.12 -9.78 -8.51
CA MET A 42 -10.03 -9.07 -9.16
C MET A 42 -10.07 -7.58 -8.82
N ILE A 43 -9.00 -7.08 -8.21
CA ILE A 43 -8.83 -5.67 -7.88
C ILE A 43 -8.17 -4.95 -9.07
N PRO A 44 -8.83 -3.97 -9.70
CA PRO A 44 -8.17 -3.12 -10.69
C PRO A 44 -7.09 -2.27 -10.03
N VAL A 45 -6.04 -1.96 -10.77
CA VAL A 45 -4.95 -1.08 -10.32
C VAL A 45 -5.03 0.24 -11.08
N TRP A 46 -5.07 1.34 -10.34
CA TRP A 46 -4.95 2.69 -10.86
C TRP A 46 -3.57 3.24 -10.50
N GLY A 47 -2.83 3.73 -11.50
CA GLY A 47 -1.55 4.41 -11.27
C GLY A 47 -1.78 5.85 -10.83
N TRP A 48 -1.02 6.30 -9.83
CA TRP A 48 -1.19 7.63 -9.21
C TRP A 48 -1.24 8.81 -10.19
N ASP A 49 -0.39 8.80 -11.21
CA ASP A 49 -0.29 9.88 -12.21
C ASP A 49 -1.04 9.57 -13.51
N THR A 50 -2.00 8.65 -13.47
CA THR A 50 -2.77 8.22 -14.65
C THR A 50 -4.14 8.91 -14.72
N PRO A 51 -4.76 9.02 -15.91
CA PRO A 51 -6.03 9.72 -16.06
C PRO A 51 -7.14 9.22 -15.11
N LYS A 52 -7.80 10.16 -14.42
CA LYS A 52 -8.88 9.86 -13.45
C LYS A 52 -10.10 9.17 -14.07
N LYS A 53 -10.27 9.21 -15.40
CA LYS A 53 -11.35 8.47 -16.10
C LYS A 53 -11.31 6.97 -15.75
N PHE A 54 -10.11 6.38 -15.64
CA PHE A 54 -9.96 4.97 -15.29
C PHE A 54 -10.31 4.72 -13.82
N LEU A 55 -9.82 5.56 -12.90
CA LEU A 55 -10.18 5.49 -11.49
C LEU A 55 -11.69 5.53 -11.27
N ASN A 56 -12.37 6.48 -11.92
CA ASN A 56 -13.82 6.63 -11.81
C ASN A 56 -14.54 5.37 -12.30
N HIS A 57 -14.11 4.83 -13.44
CA HIS A 57 -14.67 3.59 -13.97
C HIS A 57 -14.43 2.41 -13.03
N TYR A 58 -13.24 2.28 -12.44
CA TYR A 58 -12.96 1.24 -11.45
C TYR A 58 -13.82 1.38 -10.20
N LEU A 59 -14.00 2.60 -9.68
CA LEU A 59 -14.82 2.87 -8.50
C LEU A 59 -16.31 2.57 -8.72
N GLN A 60 -16.81 2.65 -9.96
CA GLN A 60 -18.17 2.26 -10.30
C GLN A 60 -18.35 0.73 -10.34
N HIS A 61 -17.30 -0.01 -10.70
CA HIS A 61 -17.41 -1.45 -11.03
C HIS A 61 -16.70 -2.38 -10.06
N SER A 62 -15.93 -1.85 -9.12
CA SER A 62 -15.20 -2.62 -8.11
C SER A 62 -15.38 -2.01 -6.72
N ARG A 63 -15.53 -2.89 -5.74
CA ARG A 63 -15.56 -2.49 -4.32
C ARG A 63 -14.22 -1.94 -3.86
N VAL A 64 -13.11 -2.51 -4.32
CA VAL A 64 -11.75 -2.09 -3.95
C VAL A 64 -10.96 -1.77 -5.21
N VAL A 65 -10.19 -0.70 -5.18
CA VAL A 65 -9.25 -0.30 -6.23
C VAL A 65 -7.85 -0.24 -5.63
N GLY A 66 -6.88 -0.85 -6.30
CA GLY A 66 -5.48 -0.73 -5.93
C GLY A 66 -4.90 0.59 -6.43
N ILE A 67 -4.07 1.25 -5.64
CA ILE A 67 -3.33 2.44 -6.05
C ILE A 67 -1.85 2.09 -6.17
N GLY A 68 -1.33 2.14 -7.39
CA GLY A 68 0.08 1.88 -7.74
C GLY A 68 0.86 3.16 -8.06
N GLY A 69 2.16 3.02 -8.32
CA GLY A 69 3.04 4.14 -8.72
C GLY A 69 3.53 5.04 -7.58
N LEU A 70 3.20 4.73 -6.32
CA LEU A 70 3.49 5.58 -5.17
C LEU A 70 4.89 5.38 -4.55
N VAL A 71 5.55 4.26 -4.84
CA VAL A 71 6.75 3.81 -4.10
C VAL A 71 7.87 4.84 -4.14
N MET A 72 8.14 5.44 -5.30
CA MET A 72 9.21 6.44 -5.45
C MET A 72 8.90 7.71 -4.67
N LEU A 73 7.66 8.20 -4.74
CA LEU A 73 7.18 9.35 -3.96
C LEU A 73 7.24 9.08 -2.44
N MET A 74 6.93 7.85 -2.01
CA MET A 74 7.04 7.47 -0.60
C MET A 74 8.49 7.37 -0.11
N ARG A 75 9.44 7.03 -0.99
CA ARG A 75 10.88 7.06 -0.65
C ARG A 75 11.37 8.50 -0.43
N GLN A 76 10.92 9.44 -1.26
CA GLN A 76 11.21 10.88 -1.10
C GLN A 76 10.76 11.42 0.27
N GLY A 77 9.67 10.89 0.83
CA GLY A 77 9.22 11.23 2.19
C GLY A 77 10.19 10.85 3.31
N LYS A 78 11.19 10.01 3.03
CA LYS A 78 12.30 9.62 3.92
C LYS A 78 13.62 10.34 3.60
N SER A 79 13.66 11.15 2.54
CA SER A 79 14.87 11.82 2.07
C SER A 79 15.35 12.89 3.05
N THR A 80 16.64 13.21 3.03
CA THR A 80 17.21 14.38 3.71
C THR A 80 17.02 15.65 2.90
N ASN A 81 16.71 15.56 1.60
CA ASN A 81 16.41 16.71 0.75
C ASN A 81 15.03 17.30 1.11
N PRO A 82 14.94 18.58 1.53
CA PRO A 82 13.67 19.23 1.85
C PRO A 82 12.68 19.29 0.68
N GLU A 83 13.13 19.51 -0.54
CA GLU A 83 12.27 19.67 -1.72
C GLU A 83 11.56 18.36 -2.07
N GLU A 84 12.30 17.25 -2.06
CA GLU A 84 11.74 15.90 -2.25
C GLU A 84 10.69 15.58 -1.18
N ARG A 85 10.94 15.99 0.06
CA ARG A 85 9.97 15.81 1.14
C ARG A 85 8.70 16.61 0.88
N VAL A 86 8.80 17.85 0.41
CA VAL A 86 7.61 18.66 0.09
C VAL A 86 6.73 17.93 -0.93
N ILE A 87 7.32 17.39 -2.01
CA ILE A 87 6.61 16.62 -3.03
C ILE A 87 5.91 15.39 -2.41
N ALA A 88 6.63 14.62 -1.59
CA ALA A 88 6.07 13.44 -0.94
C ALA A 88 4.89 13.76 0.00
N TYR A 89 4.98 14.86 0.75
CA TYR A 89 3.89 15.29 1.65
C TYR A 89 2.70 15.88 0.87
N GLN A 90 2.93 16.54 -0.27
CA GLN A 90 1.85 16.96 -1.17
C GLN A 90 1.09 15.74 -1.73
N MET A 91 1.82 14.73 -2.22
CA MET A 91 1.21 13.45 -2.63
C MET A 91 0.42 12.83 -1.48
N LEU A 92 0.99 12.72 -0.27
CA LEU A 92 0.29 12.11 0.86
C LEU A 92 -0.98 12.88 1.23
N ARG A 93 -0.96 14.22 1.16
CA ARG A 93 -2.15 15.04 1.39
C ARG A 93 -3.24 14.71 0.37
N GLN A 94 -2.89 14.67 -0.92
CA GLN A 94 -3.83 14.32 -1.98
C GLN A 94 -4.36 12.89 -1.83
N LEU A 95 -3.50 11.92 -1.49
CA LEU A 95 -3.87 10.52 -1.28
C LEU A 95 -4.80 10.38 -0.07
N LYS A 96 -4.52 11.10 1.02
CA LYS A 96 -5.41 11.16 2.17
C LYS A 96 -6.78 11.73 1.79
N THR A 97 -6.82 12.86 1.07
CA THR A 97 -8.09 13.44 0.59
C THR A 97 -8.87 12.44 -0.26
N LEU A 98 -8.20 11.72 -1.17
CA LEU A 98 -8.83 10.71 -2.01
C LEU A 98 -9.42 9.57 -1.16
N CYS A 99 -8.67 9.07 -0.16
CA CYS A 99 -9.16 8.04 0.75
C CYS A 99 -10.27 8.54 1.68
N GLN A 100 -10.33 9.83 1.99
CA GLN A 100 -11.45 10.43 2.74
C GLN A 100 -12.70 10.54 1.86
N GLN A 101 -12.55 10.85 0.57
CA GLN A 101 -13.65 10.90 -0.38
C GLN A 101 -14.26 9.51 -0.63
N TYR A 102 -13.42 8.47 -0.64
CA TYR A 102 -13.84 7.09 -0.85
C TYR A 102 -13.29 6.19 0.27
N PRO A 103 -13.87 6.29 1.49
CA PRO A 103 -13.35 5.57 2.66
C PRO A 103 -13.44 4.05 2.44
N GLN A 104 -12.39 3.34 2.84
CA GLN A 104 -12.29 1.88 2.76
C GLN A 104 -12.44 1.32 1.34
N ARG A 105 -12.09 2.11 0.31
CA ARG A 105 -12.13 1.71 -1.11
C ARG A 105 -10.77 1.40 -1.73
N PHE A 106 -9.66 1.72 -1.05
CA PHE A 106 -8.33 1.63 -1.66
C PHE A 106 -7.39 0.63 -0.99
N HIS A 107 -6.76 -0.21 -1.80
CA HIS A 107 -5.56 -0.95 -1.43
C HIS A 107 -4.33 -0.15 -1.86
N ILE A 108 -3.44 0.22 -0.93
CA ILE A 108 -2.25 1.03 -1.26
C ILE A 108 -1.06 0.12 -1.51
N TYR A 109 -0.61 0.05 -2.78
CA TYR A 109 0.53 -0.79 -3.11
C TYR A 109 1.85 -0.19 -2.64
N GLY A 110 2.68 -1.02 -2.01
CA GLY A 110 4.03 -0.64 -1.60
C GLY A 110 4.06 0.56 -0.65
N CYS A 111 3.17 0.60 0.34
CA CYS A 111 3.06 1.65 1.36
C CYS A 111 4.27 1.64 2.31
N ASN A 112 5.44 2.00 1.78
CA ASN A 112 6.73 1.82 2.43
C ASN A 112 7.13 3.04 3.27
N TRP A 113 6.20 3.76 3.90
CA TRP A 113 6.49 4.96 4.68
C TRP A 113 5.60 5.03 5.93
N THR A 114 6.21 5.02 7.12
CA THR A 114 5.46 4.95 8.39
C THR A 114 4.53 6.14 8.60
N VAL A 115 4.90 7.33 8.10
CA VAL A 115 4.02 8.51 8.13
C VAL A 115 2.77 8.27 7.29
N ALA A 116 2.91 7.73 6.07
CA ALA A 116 1.75 7.39 5.24
C ALA A 116 0.84 6.37 5.93
N LEU A 117 1.39 5.31 6.53
CA LEU A 117 0.58 4.35 7.30
C LEU A 117 -0.18 5.00 8.47
N ASN A 118 0.45 5.92 9.20
CA ASN A 118 -0.21 6.67 10.27
C ASN A 118 -1.41 7.49 9.76
N HIS A 119 -1.31 8.06 8.56
CA HIS A 119 -2.38 8.88 7.97
C HIS A 119 -3.49 8.05 7.33
N LEU A 120 -3.17 6.85 6.83
CA LEU A 120 -4.07 6.07 5.98
C LEU A 120 -4.73 4.89 6.70
N ARG A 121 -4.23 4.48 7.89
CA ARG A 121 -4.69 3.28 8.63
C ARG A 121 -6.21 3.12 8.74
N TYR A 122 -6.97 4.20 8.92
CA TYR A 122 -8.43 4.15 9.05
C TYR A 122 -9.20 4.53 7.78
N LEU A 123 -8.48 4.96 6.75
CA LEU A 123 -9.07 5.49 5.52
C LEU A 123 -8.93 4.50 4.36
N ALA A 124 -7.78 3.83 4.26
CA ALA A 124 -7.53 2.81 3.26
C ALA A 124 -8.19 1.48 3.66
N TYR A 125 -8.58 0.69 2.66
CA TYR A 125 -9.07 -0.67 2.85
C TYR A 125 -7.95 -1.60 3.35
N SER A 126 -6.77 -1.48 2.75
CA SER A 126 -5.56 -2.21 3.15
C SER A 126 -4.33 -1.59 2.49
N ALA A 127 -3.15 -2.07 2.87
CA ALA A 127 -1.89 -1.72 2.24
C ALA A 127 -0.90 -2.88 2.38
N ASP A 128 -0.06 -3.10 1.38
CA ASP A 128 1.14 -3.90 1.54
C ASP A 128 2.36 -3.00 1.82
N SER A 129 3.41 -3.58 2.40
CA SER A 129 4.62 -2.82 2.70
C SER A 129 5.83 -3.73 2.86
N SER A 130 6.97 -3.25 2.37
CA SER A 130 8.29 -3.85 2.66
C SER A 130 8.97 -3.26 3.89
N LEU A 131 8.29 -2.40 4.66
CA LEU A 131 8.85 -1.72 5.84
C LEU A 131 9.46 -2.66 6.88
N ALA A 132 8.94 -3.89 7.03
CA ALA A 132 9.52 -4.86 7.96
C ALA A 132 11.00 -5.16 7.64
N TRP A 133 11.38 -5.13 6.36
CA TRP A 133 12.75 -5.35 5.91
C TRP A 133 13.71 -4.22 6.27
N ASP A 134 13.21 -3.05 6.67
CA ASP A 134 14.06 -1.96 7.18
C ASP A 134 14.84 -2.40 8.44
N GLY A 135 14.34 -3.39 9.18
CA GLY A 135 15.06 -3.95 10.32
C GLY A 135 16.38 -4.61 9.95
N ALA A 136 16.39 -5.41 8.89
CA ALA A 136 17.62 -6.00 8.36
C ALA A 136 18.46 -4.96 7.61
N ARG A 137 17.85 -4.18 6.71
CA ARG A 137 18.55 -3.26 5.79
C ARG A 137 19.24 -2.11 6.51
N TYR A 138 18.60 -1.54 7.52
CA TYR A 138 19.02 -0.28 8.13
C TYR A 138 19.23 -0.39 9.65
N GLY A 139 19.09 -1.59 10.24
CA GLY A 139 19.25 -1.76 11.69
C GLY A 139 18.18 -1.04 12.50
N LEU A 140 16.97 -0.89 11.95
CA LEU A 140 15.87 -0.16 12.58
C LEU A 140 14.90 -1.10 13.31
N ILE A 141 14.18 -0.55 14.28
CA ILE A 141 12.96 -1.11 14.83
C ILE A 141 11.81 -0.16 14.49
N ILE A 142 10.76 -0.72 13.90
CA ILE A 142 9.47 -0.05 13.72
C ILE A 142 8.61 -0.45 14.90
N HIS A 143 8.15 0.54 15.65
CA HIS A 143 7.36 0.33 16.88
C HIS A 143 6.32 1.42 17.06
N ILE A 144 5.41 1.21 18.01
CA ILE A 144 4.30 2.11 18.29
C ILE A 144 4.70 3.00 19.47
N ARG A 145 4.68 4.31 19.28
CA ARG A 145 4.85 5.31 20.34
C ARG A 145 3.77 6.38 20.19
N ASN A 146 3.07 6.69 21.27
CA ASN A 146 1.98 7.68 21.29
C ASN A 146 0.94 7.44 20.19
N GLY A 147 0.55 6.18 19.99
CA GLY A 147 -0.43 5.79 18.99
C GLY A 147 0.02 5.94 17.53
N LYS A 148 1.32 6.11 17.27
CA LYS A 148 1.88 6.24 15.91
C LYS A 148 2.99 5.22 15.67
N LEU A 149 3.10 4.74 14.43
CA LEU A 149 4.29 4.02 13.97
C LEU A 149 5.46 4.98 13.84
N ILE A 150 6.55 4.65 14.53
CA ILE A 150 7.82 5.36 14.49
C ILE A 150 8.96 4.39 14.15
N ARG A 151 10.06 4.96 13.64
CA ARG A 151 11.29 4.23 13.29
C ARG A 151 12.38 4.66 14.27
N THR A 152 13.08 3.71 14.87
CA THR A 152 14.18 4.01 15.79
C THR A 152 15.32 3.02 15.55
N PRO A 153 16.58 3.46 15.52
CA PRO A 153 17.72 2.55 15.49
C PRO A 153 17.66 1.53 16.63
N ALA A 154 17.92 0.26 16.33
CA ALA A 154 17.81 -0.83 17.30
C ALA A 154 18.67 -0.60 18.55
N TRP A 155 19.88 -0.08 18.38
CA TRP A 155 20.80 0.23 19.48
C TRP A 155 20.25 1.30 20.43
N LYS A 156 19.48 2.28 19.94
CA LYS A 156 18.84 3.30 20.80
C LYS A 156 17.74 2.73 21.69
N LEU A 157 17.26 1.53 21.37
CA LEU A 157 16.26 0.81 22.14
C LEU A 157 16.85 -0.33 22.98
N GLY A 158 18.19 -0.48 23.00
CA GLY A 158 18.83 -1.62 23.66
C GLY A 158 18.43 -2.97 23.06
N PHE A 159 18.05 -3.02 21.77
CA PHE A 159 17.60 -4.26 21.15
C PHE A 159 18.79 -5.14 20.72
N GLU A 160 18.92 -6.31 21.33
CA GLU A 160 20.08 -7.21 21.16
C GLU A 160 19.91 -8.24 20.02
N GLY A 161 18.74 -8.30 19.37
CA GLY A 161 18.46 -9.30 18.34
C GLY A 161 19.16 -9.05 16.98
N HIS A 162 19.44 -10.15 16.27
CA HIS A 162 20.05 -10.14 14.94
C HIS A 162 19.10 -9.61 13.83
N ARG A 163 19.59 -9.57 12.58
CA ARG A 163 18.88 -8.97 11.42
C ARG A 163 17.44 -9.48 11.28
N GLU A 164 17.24 -10.79 11.34
CA GLU A 164 15.93 -11.42 11.20
C GLU A 164 14.98 -11.07 12.35
N ALA A 165 15.48 -11.10 13.59
CA ALA A 165 14.70 -10.73 14.77
C ALA A 165 14.14 -9.31 14.65
N ARG A 166 14.92 -8.37 14.13
CA ARG A 166 14.45 -7.00 13.86
C ARG A 166 13.31 -6.98 12.83
N CYS A 167 13.43 -7.73 11.74
CA CYS A 167 12.37 -7.83 10.74
C CYS A 167 11.07 -8.39 11.32
N ILE A 168 11.16 -9.45 12.13
CA ILE A 168 10.01 -10.07 12.80
C ILE A 168 9.34 -9.07 13.74
N VAL A 169 10.11 -8.35 14.56
CA VAL A 169 9.57 -7.33 15.47
C VAL A 169 8.90 -6.20 14.71
N CYS A 170 9.53 -5.69 13.65
CA CYS A 170 8.93 -4.66 12.78
C CYS A 170 7.61 -5.15 12.19
N ALA A 171 7.57 -6.35 11.62
CA ALA A 171 6.36 -6.92 11.03
C ALA A 171 5.23 -7.07 12.07
N ARG A 172 5.54 -7.59 13.25
CA ARG A 172 4.58 -7.73 14.36
C ARG A 172 4.01 -6.39 14.80
N ASN A 173 4.85 -5.36 14.93
CA ASN A 173 4.43 -4.03 15.34
C ASN A 173 3.59 -3.33 14.28
N ILE A 174 3.96 -3.44 13.00
CA ILE A 174 3.15 -2.92 11.89
C ILE A 174 1.78 -3.61 11.88
N ARG A 175 1.74 -4.95 11.96
CA ARG A 175 0.50 -5.71 11.99
C ARG A 175 -0.39 -5.31 13.18
N ARG A 176 0.19 -5.21 14.38
CA ARG A 176 -0.53 -4.78 15.59
C ARG A 176 -1.09 -3.37 15.42
N PHE A 177 -0.31 -2.45 14.88
CA PHE A 177 -0.75 -1.09 14.60
C PHE A 177 -1.93 -1.07 13.63
N MET A 178 -1.87 -1.83 12.54
CA MET A 178 -2.94 -1.87 11.54
C MET A 178 -4.21 -2.58 12.04
N ALA A 179 -4.11 -3.46 13.05
CA ALA A 179 -5.24 -4.21 13.59
C ALA A 179 -6.02 -3.46 14.69
N GLN A 180 -5.47 -2.38 15.25
CA GLN A 180 -6.16 -1.56 16.24
C GLN A 180 -7.26 -0.74 15.53
N GLN A 181 -8.53 -1.05 15.81
CA GLN A 181 -9.70 -0.26 15.42
C GLN A 181 -10.09 0.67 16.57
#